data_AF-A0A9E5JX06-F1
#
_entry.id   AF-A0A9E5JX06-F1
#
_cell.length_a   1.000
_cell.length_b   1.000
_cell.length_c   1.000
_cell.angle_alpha   90.00
_cell.angle_beta   90.00
_cell.angle_gamma   90.00
#
_symmetry.space_group_name_H-M   'P 1'
#
loop_
_entity.id
_entity.type
_entity.pdbx_description
1 polymer ?
#
loop_
_entity_poly.entity_id
_entity_poly.type
_entity_poly.pdbx_seq_one_letter_code
_entity_poly.pdbx_strand_id
1 'polypeptide(L)'
;GKVLRVTPATTSQSGSFFCSSQISTANFSTVFSFRFTNPHIQGSDGIALVIQRSSLGQLGSGGGYLGYSGISPSVAVEFDTICNGNLNDPVAEHVGVDLNGSLFSQTTANLPSTMKDGGRWWAWVTYFQGTLKVYVLKNESTTEPNRPSEPILSMTLDLKSQLGGNTSAWLGFTGGTGADWMNQDILYWRAAGVVGNPVLLSAGSSGSVATAVMVDSDGDGQSDAMELEAGTDPYNANSRFTLSLTSAAVPPIKTQSTGSGSDATGQQLVLTWPSVPGRWYNIQISTNLSSWSTIQQIQALGNETTFQVPASEAKAFYRVGVQY
;
A
#
# COMPACT_ATOMS: atom_id res chain seq x y z
N GLY A 1 -18.13 15.41 8.79
CA GLY A 1 -17.40 14.58 9.77
C GLY A 1 -16.15 15.31 10.23
N LYS A 2 -15.42 14.79 11.22
CA LYS A 2 -14.09 15.31 11.58
C LYS A 2 -13.14 15.04 10.40
N VAL A 3 -12.37 16.05 10.00
CA VAL A 3 -11.33 15.96 8.95
C VAL A 3 -9.98 16.28 9.58
N LEU A 4 -8.89 15.73 9.05
CA LEU A 4 -7.55 16.15 9.42
C LEU A 4 -7.14 17.29 8.49
N ARG A 5 -7.08 18.50 9.03
CA ARG A 5 -6.67 19.69 8.28
C ARG A 5 -5.17 19.90 8.43
N VAL A 6 -4.43 19.70 7.35
CA VAL A 6 -2.98 19.93 7.31
C VAL A 6 -2.68 21.41 7.37
N THR A 7 -3.36 22.21 6.54
CA THR A 7 -3.33 23.69 6.62
C THR A 7 -4.73 24.28 6.40
N PRO A 8 -5.08 25.38 7.09
CA PRO A 8 -6.28 26.13 6.80
C PRO A 8 -6.11 27.09 5.61
N ALA A 9 -7.24 27.46 4.99
CA ALA A 9 -7.36 28.48 3.94
C ALA A 9 -7.03 29.89 4.47
N THR A 10 -5.77 30.10 4.82
CA THR A 10 -5.19 31.34 5.33
C THR A 10 -3.78 31.46 4.78
N THR A 11 -3.29 32.69 4.60
CA THR A 11 -1.94 32.92 4.07
C THR A 11 -0.85 32.36 4.98
N SER A 12 0.27 31.93 4.38
CA SER A 12 1.55 31.65 5.06
C SER A 12 1.47 30.61 6.17
N GLN A 13 0.75 29.51 5.95
CA GLN A 13 0.68 28.40 6.89
C GLN A 13 1.65 27.28 6.52
N SER A 14 2.02 26.51 7.53
CA SER A 14 2.65 25.21 7.36
C SER A 14 2.10 24.27 8.42
N GLY A 15 1.88 23.02 8.05
CA GLY A 15 1.40 22.01 8.99
C GLY A 15 1.95 20.64 8.65
N SER A 16 1.99 19.80 9.68
CA SER A 16 2.47 18.43 9.59
C SER A 16 1.72 17.53 10.57
N PHE A 17 1.49 16.28 10.20
CA PHE A 17 1.02 15.24 11.10
C PHE A 17 1.64 13.91 10.72
N PHE A 18 2.22 13.20 11.69
CA PHE A 18 2.81 11.88 11.51
C PHE A 18 2.14 10.85 12.43
N CYS A 19 1.98 9.64 11.92
CA CYS A 19 1.59 8.49 12.73
C CYS A 19 2.66 8.19 13.78
N SER A 20 2.21 7.91 15.01
CA SER A 20 3.09 7.45 16.09
C SER A 20 3.67 6.05 15.82
N SER A 21 2.94 5.22 15.07
CA SER A 21 3.41 3.91 14.62
C SER A 21 4.21 4.04 13.32
N GLN A 22 5.29 3.26 13.21
CA GLN A 22 6.16 3.28 12.06
C GLN A 22 5.78 2.23 11.03
N ILE A 23 6.02 2.52 9.75
CA ILE A 23 5.91 1.56 8.64
C ILE A 23 7.25 0.89 8.39
N SER A 24 7.23 -0.32 7.80
CA SER A 24 8.40 -1.01 7.28
C SER A 24 8.98 -0.26 6.07
N THR A 25 10.31 -0.23 5.96
CA THR A 25 11.00 0.30 4.78
C THR A 25 11.33 -0.77 3.74
N ALA A 26 10.97 -2.04 4.02
CA ALA A 26 11.13 -3.13 3.06
C ALA A 26 9.99 -3.15 2.06
N ASN A 27 8.76 -3.06 2.54
CA ASN A 27 7.54 -2.95 1.75
C ASN A 27 6.49 -2.22 2.60
N PHE A 28 5.66 -1.37 1.98
CA PHE A 28 4.50 -0.76 2.64
C PHE A 28 3.42 -0.44 1.63
N SER A 29 2.22 -0.14 2.13
CA SER A 29 1.24 0.55 1.35
C SER A 29 0.41 1.51 2.18
N THR A 30 -0.06 2.57 1.55
CA THR A 30 -0.97 3.53 2.16
C THR A 30 -2.00 3.99 1.14
N VAL A 31 -3.21 4.22 1.61
CA VAL A 31 -4.29 4.84 0.83
C VAL A 31 -4.93 5.94 1.66
N PHE A 32 -5.20 7.04 1.00
CA PHE A 32 -5.87 8.18 1.60
C PHE A 32 -6.78 8.85 0.58
N SER A 33 -7.74 9.61 1.10
CA SER A 33 -8.40 10.61 0.28
C SER A 33 -8.20 11.99 0.86
N PHE A 34 -8.07 12.96 -0.03
CA PHE A 34 -7.87 14.35 0.30
C PHE A 34 -8.77 15.24 -0.55
N ARG A 35 -8.89 16.50 -0.14
CA ARG A 35 -9.64 17.52 -0.85
C ARG A 35 -9.09 18.90 -0.55
N PHE A 36 -9.04 19.74 -1.56
CA PHE A 36 -8.73 21.15 -1.40
C PHE A 36 -9.99 22.00 -1.54
N THR A 37 -10.26 22.87 -0.57
CA THR A 37 -11.47 23.71 -0.56
C THR A 37 -11.17 25.15 -0.19
N ASN A 38 -12.10 26.05 -0.50
CA ASN A 38 -11.99 27.48 -0.20
C ASN A 38 -10.69 28.11 -0.75
N PRO A 39 -10.38 27.93 -2.05
CA PRO A 39 -9.21 28.57 -2.64
C PRO A 39 -9.40 30.10 -2.62
N HIS A 40 -8.38 30.82 -2.20
CA HIS A 40 -8.22 32.21 -2.61
C HIS A 40 -7.73 32.23 -4.06
N ILE A 41 -8.20 33.16 -4.88
CA ILE A 41 -7.91 33.30 -6.32
C ILE A 41 -7.93 31.96 -7.08
N GLN A 42 -6.80 31.25 -7.17
CA GLN A 42 -6.72 29.91 -7.77
C GLN A 42 -6.53 28.80 -6.73
N GLY A 43 -5.83 29.08 -5.62
CA GLY A 43 -5.49 28.12 -4.58
C GLY A 43 -4.10 27.53 -4.77
N SER A 44 -3.35 27.46 -3.67
CA SER A 44 -2.01 26.86 -3.57
C SER A 44 -1.72 26.45 -2.11
N ASP A 45 -0.68 25.68 -1.78
CA ASP A 45 0.38 25.16 -2.66
C ASP A 45 0.24 23.66 -2.91
N GLY A 46 -0.11 22.86 -1.89
CA GLY A 46 -0.30 21.42 -2.04
C GLY A 46 -0.05 20.69 -0.72
N ILE A 47 -0.01 19.36 -0.80
CA ILE A 47 0.38 18.50 0.33
C ILE A 47 1.46 17.52 -0.10
N ALA A 48 2.17 16.95 0.86
CA ALA A 48 3.05 15.82 0.63
C ALA A 48 2.76 14.70 1.62
N LEU A 49 2.69 13.46 1.13
CA LEU A 49 2.80 12.27 1.97
C LEU A 49 4.29 12.03 2.23
N VAL A 50 4.72 12.06 3.49
CA VAL A 50 6.14 12.04 3.88
C VAL A 50 6.48 10.79 4.68
N ILE A 51 7.55 10.10 4.26
CA ILE A 51 8.19 8.98 4.94
C ILE A 51 9.55 9.48 5.46
N GLN A 52 9.78 9.48 6.78
CA GLN A 52 10.99 10.12 7.35
C GLN A 52 11.50 9.47 8.63
N ARG A 53 12.75 9.80 8.99
CA ARG A 53 13.48 9.25 10.16
C ARG A 53 14.05 10.28 11.15
N SER A 54 13.68 11.54 11.05
CA SER A 54 14.10 12.59 11.98
C SER A 54 13.27 12.61 13.27
N SER A 55 12.00 13.04 13.26
CA SER A 55 11.13 13.03 14.46
C SER A 55 9.64 13.16 14.13
N LEU A 56 8.76 12.81 15.08
CA LEU A 56 7.28 12.83 14.91
C LEU A 56 6.64 14.22 14.69
N GLY A 57 7.39 15.29 14.90
CA GLY A 57 6.90 16.68 14.76
C GLY A 57 7.68 17.48 13.72
N GLN A 58 8.32 16.80 12.76
CA GLN A 58 9.05 17.49 11.70
C GLN A 58 8.11 18.37 10.89
N LEU A 59 8.52 19.62 10.70
CA LEU A 59 7.83 20.60 9.90
C LEU A 59 8.87 21.33 9.07
N GLY A 60 8.77 21.18 7.76
CA GLY A 60 9.60 21.91 6.79
C GLY A 60 9.10 23.33 6.56
N SER A 61 9.67 23.98 5.54
CA SER A 61 9.28 25.34 5.17
C SER A 61 7.85 25.40 4.61
N GLY A 62 7.10 26.47 4.90
CA GLY A 62 5.72 26.68 4.41
C GLY A 62 5.64 27.23 2.97
N GLY A 63 4.43 27.59 2.50
CA GLY A 63 4.23 28.03 1.11
C GLY A 63 4.45 26.92 0.08
N GLY A 64 5.00 27.29 -1.08
CA GLY A 64 5.44 26.36 -2.14
C GLY A 64 6.53 25.36 -1.70
N TYR A 65 6.94 25.40 -0.43
CA TYR A 65 7.82 24.39 0.16
C TYR A 65 7.07 23.23 0.86
N LEU A 66 5.73 23.23 0.77
CA LEU A 66 4.79 22.16 1.17
C LEU A 66 4.90 21.67 2.62
N GLY A 67 5.48 22.47 3.52
CA GLY A 67 5.82 22.01 4.87
C GLY A 67 6.80 20.84 4.89
N TYR A 68 7.45 20.55 3.75
CA TYR A 68 8.31 19.39 3.53
C TYR A 68 9.78 19.78 3.42
N SER A 69 10.09 20.92 2.78
CA SER A 69 11.47 21.28 2.49
C SER A 69 12.33 21.31 3.76
N GLY A 70 13.46 20.59 3.72
CA GLY A 70 14.40 20.44 4.84
C GLY A 70 14.15 19.23 5.75
N ILE A 71 13.04 18.51 5.61
CA ILE A 71 12.84 17.24 6.35
C ILE A 71 13.76 16.19 5.73
N SER A 72 14.77 15.73 6.47
CA SER A 72 15.76 14.77 5.98
C SER A 72 16.28 13.88 7.12
N PRO A 73 16.57 12.59 6.90
CA PRO A 73 16.37 11.86 5.64
C PRO A 73 14.89 11.49 5.43
N SER A 74 14.45 11.55 4.17
CA SER A 74 13.05 11.36 3.81
C SER A 74 12.83 10.93 2.36
N VAL A 75 11.64 10.40 2.11
CA VAL A 75 11.03 10.28 0.79
C VAL A 75 9.63 10.88 0.90
N ALA A 76 9.22 11.70 -0.06
CA ALA A 76 7.87 12.23 -0.12
C ALA A 76 7.20 12.00 -1.46
N VAL A 77 5.88 11.88 -1.44
CA VAL A 77 5.02 11.94 -2.62
C VAL A 77 4.22 13.23 -2.51
N GLU A 78 4.55 14.21 -3.34
CA GLU A 78 3.86 15.50 -3.38
C GLU A 78 2.62 15.45 -4.28
N PHE A 79 1.64 16.28 -3.94
CA PHE A 79 0.45 16.59 -4.71
C PHE A 79 0.43 18.10 -4.88
N ASP A 80 1.18 18.56 -5.87
CA ASP A 80 1.45 19.96 -6.10
C ASP A 80 0.41 20.56 -7.06
N THR A 81 -0.05 21.73 -6.69
CA THR A 81 -1.12 22.45 -7.36
C THR A 81 -0.58 23.66 -8.13
N ILE A 82 0.69 24.01 -7.98
CA ILE A 82 1.30 25.16 -8.61
C ILE A 82 2.58 24.78 -9.37
N CYS A 83 2.88 25.55 -10.42
CA CYS A 83 4.15 25.42 -11.12
C CYS A 83 5.12 26.46 -10.58
N ASN A 84 6.03 26.04 -9.71
CA ASN A 84 7.17 26.83 -9.29
C ASN A 84 8.33 26.58 -10.28
N GLY A 85 8.45 27.43 -11.30
CA GLY A 85 9.48 27.26 -12.35
C GLY A 85 10.93 27.20 -11.83
N ASN A 86 11.22 27.71 -10.64
CA ASN A 86 12.52 27.59 -9.96
C ASN A 86 12.80 26.20 -9.34
N LEU A 87 11.78 25.34 -9.22
CA LEU A 87 11.85 23.95 -8.75
C LEU A 87 11.78 22.93 -9.91
N ASN A 88 11.66 23.42 -11.17
CA ASN A 88 11.46 22.61 -12.39
C ASN A 88 10.11 21.89 -12.45
N ASP A 89 9.08 22.44 -11.82
CA ASP A 89 7.75 21.85 -11.83
C ASP A 89 7.16 21.77 -13.24
N PRO A 90 6.40 20.70 -13.53
CA PRO A 90 5.45 20.71 -14.64
C PRO A 90 4.51 21.92 -14.59
N VAL A 91 4.10 22.39 -15.76
CA VAL A 91 3.12 23.50 -15.87
C VAL A 91 1.75 23.12 -15.31
N ALA A 92 1.40 21.83 -15.38
CA ALA A 92 0.16 21.30 -14.84
C ALA A 92 0.33 20.90 -13.36
N GLU A 93 -0.80 20.86 -12.65
CA GLU A 93 -0.86 20.19 -11.34
C GLU A 93 -0.39 18.74 -11.48
N HIS A 94 0.42 18.28 -10.53
CA HIS A 94 1.16 17.04 -10.69
C HIS A 94 1.34 16.31 -9.37
N VAL A 95 1.74 15.05 -9.50
CA VAL A 95 2.27 14.25 -8.42
C VAL A 95 3.77 14.08 -8.66
N GLY A 96 4.58 14.26 -7.63
CA GLY A 96 6.03 14.12 -7.69
C GLY A 96 6.57 13.16 -6.62
N VAL A 97 7.79 12.65 -6.83
CA VAL A 97 8.54 11.91 -5.80
C VAL A 97 9.79 12.68 -5.44
N ASP A 98 9.90 13.02 -4.17
CA ASP A 98 10.95 13.87 -3.63
C ASP A 98 11.82 13.14 -2.63
N LEU A 99 13.09 13.54 -2.54
CA LEU A 99 14.07 12.91 -1.66
C LEU A 99 14.72 13.94 -0.73
N ASN A 100 14.92 13.54 0.52
CA ASN A 100 15.75 14.23 1.51
C ASN A 100 15.42 15.73 1.71
N GLY A 101 14.14 16.08 1.69
CA GLY A 101 13.65 17.44 1.91
C GLY A 101 13.91 18.40 0.75
N SER A 102 14.27 17.88 -0.43
CA SER A 102 14.38 18.63 -1.68
C SER A 102 13.09 18.50 -2.49
N LEU A 103 12.56 19.60 -3.00
CA LEU A 103 11.39 19.64 -3.90
C LEU A 103 11.76 19.61 -5.38
N PHE A 104 13.03 19.32 -5.69
CA PHE A 104 13.38 18.91 -7.05
C PHE A 104 12.99 17.44 -7.22
N SER A 105 11.76 17.21 -7.66
CA SER A 105 11.20 15.86 -7.77
C SER A 105 12.02 15.01 -8.75
N GLN A 106 12.28 13.78 -8.34
CA GLN A 106 13.03 12.80 -9.14
C GLN A 106 12.23 12.28 -10.32
N THR A 107 10.91 12.31 -10.19
CA THR A 107 9.95 11.99 -11.25
C THR A 107 8.63 12.68 -10.93
N THR A 108 7.90 13.05 -11.97
CA THR A 108 6.61 13.75 -11.88
C THR A 108 5.62 13.16 -12.87
N ALA A 109 4.33 13.24 -12.56
CA ALA A 109 3.25 12.93 -13.49
C ALA A 109 2.11 13.94 -13.39
N ASN A 110 1.67 14.47 -14.53
CA ASN A 110 0.57 15.44 -14.60
C ASN A 110 -0.75 14.78 -14.23
N LEU A 111 -1.57 15.49 -13.46
CA LEU A 111 -2.91 15.06 -13.13
C LEU A 111 -3.89 15.32 -14.30
N PRO A 112 -4.92 14.47 -14.47
CA PRO A 112 -5.86 14.59 -15.58
C PRO A 112 -6.86 15.76 -15.40
N SER A 113 -6.98 16.32 -14.19
CA SER A 113 -7.86 17.43 -13.89
C SER A 113 -7.38 18.15 -12.62
N THR A 114 -7.90 19.35 -12.36
CA THR A 114 -7.53 20.13 -11.17
C THR A 114 -7.97 19.48 -9.86
N MET A 115 -7.14 19.63 -8.84
CA MET A 115 -7.39 19.33 -7.43
C MET A 115 -8.03 20.50 -6.68
N LYS A 116 -8.07 21.69 -7.28
CA LYS A 116 -8.48 22.95 -6.65
C LYS A 116 -10.00 23.20 -6.69
N ASP A 117 -10.78 22.27 -7.24
CA ASP A 117 -12.23 22.44 -7.46
C ASP A 117 -13.13 21.91 -6.35
N GLY A 118 -12.56 21.53 -5.19
CA GLY A 118 -13.33 20.95 -4.10
C GLY A 118 -13.67 19.48 -4.28
N GLY A 119 -13.24 18.84 -5.38
CA GLY A 119 -13.42 17.41 -5.60
C GLY A 119 -12.59 16.55 -4.63
N ARG A 120 -13.09 15.38 -4.27
CA ARG A 120 -12.34 14.37 -3.52
C ARG A 120 -11.42 13.59 -4.46
N TRP A 121 -10.16 13.51 -4.05
CA TRP A 121 -9.15 12.68 -4.67
C TRP A 121 -8.79 11.51 -3.77
N TRP A 122 -8.65 10.33 -4.35
CA TRP A 122 -8.09 9.14 -3.73
C TRP A 122 -6.69 8.91 -4.27
N ALA A 123 -5.76 8.58 -3.38
CA ALA A 123 -4.40 8.22 -3.74
C ALA A 123 -3.98 6.94 -3.01
N TRP A 124 -3.30 6.06 -3.75
CA TRP A 124 -2.64 4.87 -3.22
C TRP A 124 -1.16 5.00 -3.50
N VAL A 125 -0.33 4.78 -2.48
CA VAL A 125 1.13 4.73 -2.60
C VAL A 125 1.57 3.37 -2.12
N THR A 126 2.14 2.57 -3.02
CA THR A 126 2.70 1.26 -2.70
C THR A 126 4.21 1.30 -2.85
N TYR A 127 4.91 0.59 -1.97
CA TYR A 127 6.32 0.31 -2.12
C TYR A 127 6.53 -1.17 -1.93
N PHE A 128 6.98 -1.84 -2.98
CA PHE A 128 7.15 -3.29 -3.00
C PHE A 128 8.35 -3.67 -3.84
N GLN A 129 9.24 -4.50 -3.29
CA GLN A 129 10.45 -5.00 -3.96
C GLN A 129 11.26 -3.89 -4.66
N GLY A 130 11.50 -2.78 -3.97
CA GLY A 130 12.30 -1.66 -4.50
C GLY A 130 11.59 -0.80 -5.54
N THR A 131 10.27 -0.92 -5.69
CA THR A 131 9.47 -0.09 -6.61
C THR A 131 8.40 0.66 -5.85
N LEU A 132 8.43 1.99 -5.94
CA LEU A 132 7.37 2.87 -5.46
C LEU A 132 6.40 3.16 -6.60
N LYS A 133 5.10 2.99 -6.37
CA LYS A 133 4.04 3.31 -7.32
C LYS A 133 3.02 4.23 -6.68
N VAL A 134 2.55 5.20 -7.46
CA VAL A 134 1.47 6.12 -7.06
C VAL A 134 0.31 5.96 -8.02
N TYR A 135 -0.88 5.81 -7.46
CA TYR A 135 -2.16 5.71 -8.16
C TYR A 135 -3.05 6.84 -7.69
N VAL A 136 -3.79 7.46 -8.60
CA VAL A 136 -4.70 8.57 -8.28
C VAL A 136 -6.03 8.39 -8.97
N LEU A 137 -7.10 8.72 -8.27
CA LEU A 137 -8.47 8.68 -8.79
C LEU A 137 -9.28 9.81 -8.20
N LYS A 138 -9.85 10.66 -9.05
CA LYS A 138 -10.87 11.61 -8.62
C LYS A 138 -12.20 10.89 -8.47
N ASN A 139 -12.72 10.81 -7.24
CA ASN A 139 -13.95 10.08 -6.92
C ASN A 139 -14.56 10.60 -5.62
N GLU A 140 -15.85 10.98 -5.67
CA GLU A 140 -16.60 11.55 -4.54
C GLU A 140 -17.00 10.53 -3.46
N SER A 141 -16.73 9.24 -3.67
CA SER A 141 -17.00 8.18 -2.69
C SER A 141 -16.40 8.49 -1.33
N THR A 142 -17.17 8.24 -0.27
CA THR A 142 -16.72 8.40 1.13
C THR A 142 -16.08 7.13 1.70
N THR A 143 -16.19 6.01 0.97
CA THR A 143 -15.49 4.75 1.20
C THR A 143 -14.44 4.54 0.13
N GLU A 144 -13.39 3.77 0.44
CA GLU A 144 -12.33 3.46 -0.52
C GLU A 144 -12.91 2.82 -1.80
N PRO A 145 -12.74 3.44 -2.97
CA PRO A 145 -13.15 2.87 -4.24
C PRO A 145 -12.07 1.89 -4.74
N ASN A 146 -12.37 1.18 -5.82
CA ASN A 146 -11.35 0.35 -6.47
C ASN A 146 -10.19 1.24 -6.95
N ARG A 147 -8.98 0.87 -6.57
CA ARG A 147 -7.75 1.49 -7.06
C ARG A 147 -7.66 1.33 -8.60
N PRO A 148 -7.17 2.33 -9.34
CA PRO A 148 -6.83 2.16 -10.76
C PRO A 148 -5.86 1.00 -10.99
N SER A 149 -5.98 0.31 -12.13
CA SER A 149 -5.08 -0.80 -12.47
C SER A 149 -3.66 -0.33 -12.79
N GLU A 150 -3.53 0.84 -13.43
CA GLU A 150 -2.26 1.43 -13.81
C GLU A 150 -1.86 2.57 -12.86
N PRO A 151 -0.60 2.60 -12.39
CA PRO A 151 -0.10 3.74 -11.63
C PRO A 151 0.07 4.94 -12.56
N ILE A 152 -0.14 6.14 -12.02
CA ILE A 152 0.19 7.38 -12.73
C ILE A 152 1.70 7.65 -12.70
N LEU A 153 2.39 7.11 -11.69
CA LEU A 153 3.82 7.28 -11.47
C LEU A 153 4.41 5.98 -10.90
N SER A 154 5.55 5.54 -11.44
CA SER A 154 6.32 4.40 -10.94
C SER A 154 7.80 4.71 -10.95
N MET A 155 8.50 4.38 -9.87
CA MET A 155 9.93 4.64 -9.70
C MET A 155 10.62 3.50 -8.96
N THR A 156 11.79 3.08 -9.43
CA THR A 156 12.70 2.23 -8.65
C THR A 156 13.38 3.07 -7.58
N LEU A 157 13.37 2.60 -6.34
CA LEU A 157 13.84 3.33 -5.18
C LEU A 157 14.37 2.33 -4.14
N ASP A 158 15.55 2.59 -3.57
CA ASP A 158 15.98 1.91 -2.35
C ASP A 158 15.55 2.74 -1.13
N LEU A 159 14.33 2.51 -0.65
CA LEU A 159 13.75 3.27 0.45
C LEU A 159 14.58 3.16 1.73
N LYS A 160 15.14 1.98 2.01
CA LYS A 160 15.97 1.77 3.20
C LYS A 160 17.22 2.63 3.14
N SER A 161 17.89 2.68 1.99
CA SER A 161 19.06 3.54 1.79
C SER A 161 18.71 5.02 1.89
N GLN A 162 17.61 5.47 1.26
CA GLN A 162 17.14 6.86 1.36
C GLN A 162 16.82 7.29 2.80
N LEU A 163 16.48 6.34 3.67
CA LEU A 163 16.16 6.58 5.07
C LEU A 163 17.33 6.25 6.01
N GLY A 164 18.56 6.32 5.52
CA GLY A 164 19.78 6.15 6.33
C GLY A 164 19.97 4.72 6.84
N GLY A 165 19.49 3.72 6.12
CA GLY A 165 19.62 2.30 6.47
C GLY A 165 18.58 1.78 7.45
N ASN A 166 17.61 2.60 7.87
CA ASN A 166 16.59 2.21 8.84
C ASN A 166 15.56 1.24 8.26
N THR A 167 15.14 0.25 9.03
CA THR A 167 14.15 -0.77 8.64
C THR A 167 12.69 -0.37 8.90
N SER A 168 12.47 0.74 9.60
CA SER A 168 11.15 1.29 9.87
C SER A 168 11.19 2.82 9.88
N ALA A 169 10.10 3.48 9.51
CA ALA A 169 10.02 4.95 9.39
C ALA A 169 8.66 5.53 9.75
N TRP A 170 8.61 6.82 10.07
CA TRP A 170 7.34 7.51 10.29
C TRP A 170 6.70 7.89 8.96
N LEU A 171 5.38 7.73 8.88
CA LEU A 171 4.55 8.12 7.73
C LEU A 171 3.60 9.23 8.18
N GLY A 172 3.40 10.24 7.33
CA GLY A 172 2.57 11.38 7.66
C GLY A 172 2.29 12.28 6.48
N PHE A 173 1.69 13.43 6.75
CA PHE A 173 1.41 14.47 5.78
C PHE A 173 2.05 15.78 6.20
N THR A 174 2.51 16.55 5.22
CA THR A 174 2.85 17.96 5.37
C THR A 174 2.08 18.78 4.34
N GLY A 175 1.97 20.09 4.59
CA GLY A 175 1.33 21.02 3.67
C GLY A 175 1.76 22.45 3.94
N GLY A 176 1.60 23.28 2.92
CA GLY A 176 1.98 24.69 2.95
C GLY A 176 0.94 25.55 2.23
N THR A 177 0.73 26.76 2.74
CA THR A 177 0.06 27.84 2.02
C THR A 177 0.97 29.06 1.98
N GLY A 178 0.85 29.86 0.92
CA GLY A 178 1.72 30.99 0.66
C GLY A 178 0.94 32.28 0.50
N ALA A 179 1.27 33.02 -0.56
CA ALA A 179 0.54 34.21 -0.98
C ALA A 179 -0.85 33.87 -1.55
N ASP A 180 -1.02 32.67 -2.10
CA ASP A 180 -2.31 32.05 -2.36
C ASP A 180 -2.54 30.89 -1.38
N TRP A 181 -3.79 30.45 -1.20
CA TRP A 181 -4.10 29.46 -0.16
C TRP A 181 -5.39 28.68 -0.43
N MET A 182 -5.51 27.54 0.23
CA MET A 182 -6.71 26.71 0.31
C MET A 182 -6.69 25.84 1.56
N ASN A 183 -7.83 25.31 1.99
CA ASN A 183 -7.86 24.28 3.02
C ASN A 183 -7.28 23.00 2.43
N GLN A 184 -6.37 22.36 3.15
CA GLN A 184 -5.77 21.09 2.76
C GLN A 184 -6.20 20.00 3.74
N ASP A 185 -7.22 19.23 3.35
CA ASP A 185 -7.86 18.25 4.23
C ASP A 185 -7.58 16.82 3.79
N ILE A 186 -7.14 15.98 4.73
CA ILE A 186 -7.16 14.52 4.63
C ILE A 186 -8.49 14.03 5.21
N LEU A 187 -9.25 13.31 4.39
CA LEU A 187 -10.62 12.88 4.67
C LEU A 187 -10.71 11.42 5.10
N TYR A 188 -9.76 10.60 4.65
CA TYR A 188 -9.63 9.18 4.96
C TYR A 188 -8.15 8.81 4.90
N TRP A 189 -7.68 7.92 5.76
CA TRP A 189 -6.32 7.40 5.69
C TRP A 189 -6.21 6.02 6.35
N ARG A 190 -5.53 5.09 5.69
CA ARG A 190 -4.99 3.86 6.29
C ARG A 190 -3.63 3.54 5.69
N ALA A 191 -2.81 2.83 6.46
CA ALA A 191 -1.54 2.29 6.02
C ALA A 191 -1.38 0.84 6.49
N ALA A 192 -0.86 0.00 5.60
CA ALA A 192 -0.44 -1.37 5.86
C ALA A 192 1.09 -1.46 5.91
N GLY A 193 1.60 -2.48 6.61
CA GLY A 193 3.04 -2.62 6.87
C GLY A 193 3.55 -1.82 8.06
N VAL A 194 2.67 -1.50 9.01
CA VAL A 194 3.05 -0.97 10.32
C VAL A 194 3.85 -2.03 11.08
N VAL A 195 4.96 -1.64 11.72
CA VAL A 195 5.71 -2.51 12.62
C VAL A 195 4.88 -2.68 13.90
N GLY A 196 4.26 -3.85 14.05
CA GLY A 196 3.19 -4.10 15.02
C GLY A 196 1.79 -4.04 14.37
N ASN A 197 0.82 -4.79 14.91
CA ASN A 197 -0.51 -5.01 14.33
C ASN A 197 -1.13 -3.77 13.64
N PRO A 198 -1.83 -3.94 12.50
CA PRO A 198 -2.37 -2.83 11.72
C PRO A 198 -3.29 -1.95 12.57
N VAL A 199 -3.02 -0.64 12.58
CA VAL A 199 -3.86 0.36 13.23
C VAL A 199 -4.74 1.01 12.17
N LEU A 200 -6.04 0.71 12.21
CA LEU A 200 -7.04 1.52 11.52
C LEU A 200 -7.18 2.85 12.25
N LEU A 201 -6.81 3.95 11.60
CA LEU A 201 -7.18 5.29 12.03
C LEU A 201 -8.38 5.74 11.20
N SER A 202 -9.57 5.23 11.51
CA SER A 202 -10.79 5.83 10.96
C SER A 202 -11.12 7.10 11.78
N ALA A 203 -11.27 8.23 11.10
CA ALA A 203 -11.93 9.40 11.68
C ALA A 203 -13.44 9.11 11.77
N GLY A 204 -13.86 8.23 12.67
CA GLY A 204 -15.24 7.74 12.71
C GLY A 204 -15.65 7.02 14.00
N SER A 205 -16.37 7.75 14.85
CA SER A 205 -17.18 7.31 16.00
C SER A 205 -16.46 6.82 17.26
N SER A 206 -16.84 7.48 18.35
CA SER A 206 -16.60 7.16 19.75
C SER A 206 -16.88 5.69 20.09
N GLY A 207 -15.95 5.08 20.81
CA GLY A 207 -16.26 4.02 21.78
C GLY A 207 -16.52 2.62 21.23
N SER A 208 -15.76 2.19 20.23
CA SER A 208 -15.75 0.78 19.80
C SER A 208 -14.32 0.26 19.85
N VAL A 209 -14.10 -0.84 20.58
CA VAL A 209 -12.85 -1.61 20.53
C VAL A 209 -12.54 -1.89 19.06
N ALA A 210 -11.41 -1.39 18.57
CA ALA A 210 -10.96 -1.68 17.22
C ALA A 210 -10.61 -3.17 17.14
N THR A 211 -11.52 -3.99 16.64
CA THR A 211 -11.15 -5.29 16.09
C THR A 211 -10.19 -5.00 14.94
N ALA A 212 -9.00 -5.61 14.93
CA ALA A 212 -8.12 -5.56 13.78
C ALA A 212 -8.88 -6.14 12.58
N VAL A 213 -9.47 -5.28 11.75
CA VAL A 213 -9.95 -5.71 10.45
C VAL A 213 -8.68 -6.01 9.67
N MET A 214 -8.47 -7.28 9.39
CA MET A 214 -7.46 -7.73 8.44
C MET A 214 -7.85 -7.10 7.09
N VAL A 215 -7.19 -6.00 6.74
CA VAL A 215 -7.50 -5.26 5.51
C VAL A 215 -7.06 -6.12 4.32
N ASP A 216 -7.93 -6.27 3.33
CA ASP A 216 -7.73 -7.01 2.09
C ASP A 216 -8.04 -6.03 0.96
N SER A 217 -6.99 -5.40 0.40
CA SER A 217 -7.16 -4.25 -0.49
C SER A 217 -7.56 -4.60 -1.91
N ASP A 218 -7.25 -5.80 -2.38
CA ASP A 218 -7.64 -6.28 -3.71
C ASP A 218 -8.81 -7.28 -3.71
N GLY A 219 -9.29 -7.65 -2.51
CA GLY A 219 -10.44 -8.51 -2.31
C GLY A 219 -10.17 -9.97 -2.66
N ASP A 220 -8.90 -10.40 -2.66
CA ASP A 220 -8.51 -11.76 -3.02
C ASP A 220 -8.69 -12.78 -1.88
N GLY A 221 -9.07 -12.30 -0.69
CA GLY A 221 -9.27 -13.09 0.53
C GLY A 221 -8.03 -13.22 1.41
N GLN A 222 -6.89 -12.68 1.01
CA GLN A 222 -5.71 -12.50 1.85
C GLN A 222 -5.66 -11.06 2.37
N SER A 223 -5.15 -10.90 3.59
CA SER A 223 -4.97 -9.56 4.13
C SER A 223 -3.65 -8.97 3.66
N ASP A 224 -3.61 -7.65 3.49
CA ASP A 224 -2.41 -6.89 3.17
C ASP A 224 -1.24 -7.24 4.10
N ALA A 225 -1.52 -7.49 5.39
CA ALA A 225 -0.49 -7.82 6.38
C ALA A 225 0.15 -9.20 6.11
N MET A 226 -0.68 -10.21 5.81
CA MET A 226 -0.23 -11.56 5.46
C MET A 226 0.55 -11.56 4.15
N GLU A 227 0.09 -10.82 3.16
CA GLU A 227 0.78 -10.70 1.88
C GLU A 227 2.13 -9.98 2.03
N LEU A 228 2.17 -8.90 2.79
CA LEU A 228 3.41 -8.20 3.07
C LEU A 228 4.41 -9.07 3.83
N GLU A 229 3.93 -9.85 4.80
CA GLU A 229 4.72 -10.83 5.54
C GLU A 229 5.27 -11.91 4.60
N ALA A 230 4.43 -12.43 3.70
CA ALA A 230 4.79 -13.37 2.65
C ALA A 230 5.75 -12.78 1.61
N GLY A 231 5.77 -11.45 1.48
CA GLY A 231 6.48 -10.72 0.44
C GLY A 231 5.77 -10.82 -0.91
N THR A 232 4.45 -10.88 -0.91
CA THR A 232 3.53 -10.82 -2.07
C THR A 232 2.86 -9.44 -2.13
N ASP A 233 2.19 -9.10 -3.24
CA ASP A 233 1.68 -7.74 -3.52
C ASP A 233 0.23 -7.55 -3.05
N PRO A 234 -0.03 -6.76 -1.97
CA PRO A 234 -1.36 -6.58 -1.37
C PRO A 234 -2.45 -5.95 -2.22
N TYR A 235 -2.14 -5.56 -3.45
CA TYR A 235 -3.07 -4.84 -4.34
C TYR A 235 -3.18 -5.49 -5.71
N ASN A 236 -2.70 -6.71 -5.85
CA ASN A 236 -2.80 -7.48 -7.06
C ASN A 236 -3.52 -8.79 -6.72
N ALA A 237 -4.80 -8.89 -7.06
CA ALA A 237 -5.61 -10.07 -6.75
C ALA A 237 -5.15 -11.38 -7.44
N ASN A 238 -4.10 -11.31 -8.27
CA ASN A 238 -3.40 -12.47 -8.82
C ASN A 238 -2.17 -12.86 -7.97
N SER A 239 -1.74 -12.03 -7.02
CA SER A 239 -0.72 -12.29 -6.00
C SER A 239 -1.26 -13.16 -4.87
N ARG A 240 -2.03 -14.19 -5.24
CA ARG A 240 -2.83 -14.98 -4.30
C ARG A 240 -2.40 -16.43 -4.21
N PHE A 241 -2.61 -17.02 -3.03
CA PHE A 241 -2.57 -18.48 -2.90
C PHE A 241 -3.70 -19.10 -3.72
N THR A 242 -3.36 -20.03 -4.61
CA THR A 242 -4.33 -20.78 -5.42
C THR A 242 -4.15 -22.28 -5.27
N LEU A 243 -5.27 -22.99 -5.36
CA LEU A 243 -5.30 -24.43 -5.46
C LEU A 243 -5.78 -24.80 -6.87
N SER A 244 -5.06 -25.70 -7.52
CA SER A 244 -5.47 -26.29 -8.80
C SER A 244 -5.28 -27.80 -8.76
N LEU A 245 -5.88 -28.52 -9.71
CA LEU A 245 -5.65 -29.94 -9.93
C LEU A 245 -4.76 -30.10 -11.16
N THR A 246 -3.82 -31.04 -11.16
CA THR A 246 -3.11 -31.39 -12.39
C THR A 246 -4.11 -31.89 -13.43
N SER A 247 -4.02 -31.42 -14.67
CA SER A 247 -4.89 -31.91 -15.73
C SER A 247 -4.57 -33.39 -16.00
N ALA A 248 -5.50 -34.29 -15.70
CA ALA A 248 -5.41 -35.65 -16.20
C ALA A 248 -5.54 -35.62 -17.73
N ALA A 249 -4.63 -36.27 -18.46
CA ALA A 249 -4.88 -36.60 -19.86
C ALA A 249 -6.19 -37.41 -19.92
N VAL A 250 -7.23 -36.86 -20.54
CA VAL A 250 -8.62 -37.37 -20.48
C VAL A 250 -8.71 -38.86 -20.80
N PRO A 251 -9.21 -39.71 -19.88
CA PRO A 251 -9.85 -40.97 -20.22
C PRO A 251 -11.37 -40.88 -19.93
N PRO A 252 -12.20 -41.77 -20.50
CA PRO A 252 -13.63 -41.51 -20.68
C PRO A 252 -14.39 -41.37 -19.36
N ILE A 253 -15.41 -40.50 -19.42
CA ILE A 253 -16.39 -40.14 -18.39
C ILE A 253 -16.87 -41.38 -17.61
N LYS A 254 -16.82 -41.30 -16.28
CA LYS A 254 -17.76 -42.03 -15.41
C LYS A 254 -18.61 -41.04 -14.63
N THR A 255 -19.92 -41.26 -14.68
CA THR A 255 -20.93 -40.54 -13.90
C THR A 255 -20.79 -40.85 -12.41
N GLN A 256 -21.17 -39.85 -11.62
CA GLN A 256 -21.15 -39.77 -10.16
C GLN A 256 -21.59 -41.08 -9.46
N SER A 257 -20.79 -41.59 -8.52
CA SER A 257 -21.30 -42.49 -7.47
C SER A 257 -20.85 -42.03 -6.09
N THR A 258 -21.84 -41.96 -5.21
CA THR A 258 -21.72 -41.82 -3.76
C THR A 258 -21.13 -43.10 -3.18
N GLY A 259 -19.91 -43.06 -2.65
CA GLY A 259 -19.37 -44.18 -1.88
C GLY A 259 -17.86 -44.14 -1.73
N SER A 260 -17.41 -44.45 -0.51
CA SER A 260 -16.03 -44.71 -0.13
C SER A 260 -15.32 -45.66 -1.11
N GLY A 261 -14.53 -45.09 -2.00
CA GLY A 261 -13.64 -45.78 -2.92
C GLY A 261 -12.57 -44.78 -3.35
N SER A 262 -11.32 -45.22 -3.47
CA SER A 262 -10.19 -44.39 -3.87
C SER A 262 -10.44 -43.77 -5.25
N ASP A 263 -10.76 -42.48 -5.31
CA ASP A 263 -10.85 -41.70 -6.53
C ASP A 263 -9.44 -41.46 -7.08
N ALA A 264 -8.77 -42.53 -7.53
CA ALA A 264 -7.53 -42.45 -8.28
C ALA A 264 -7.81 -42.00 -9.73
N THR A 265 -8.38 -40.81 -9.88
CA THR A 265 -8.03 -40.00 -11.05
C THR A 265 -6.63 -39.47 -10.74
N GLY A 266 -5.63 -39.70 -11.59
CA GLY A 266 -4.23 -39.29 -11.35
C GLY A 266 -4.00 -37.77 -11.25
N GLN A 267 -5.02 -37.00 -10.88
CA GLN A 267 -4.98 -35.57 -10.59
C GLN A 267 -4.41 -35.38 -9.19
N GLN A 268 -3.36 -34.57 -9.10
CA GLN A 268 -2.76 -34.15 -7.84
C GLN A 268 -3.16 -32.73 -7.54
N LEU A 269 -3.39 -32.44 -6.27
CA LEU A 269 -3.59 -31.07 -5.80
C LEU A 269 -2.27 -30.31 -5.95
N VAL A 270 -2.30 -29.19 -6.65
CA VAL A 270 -1.16 -28.26 -6.80
C VAL A 270 -1.47 -27.01 -6.01
N LEU A 271 -0.60 -26.70 -5.05
CA LEU A 271 -0.58 -25.41 -4.38
C LEU A 271 0.30 -24.48 -5.20
N THR A 272 -0.21 -23.31 -5.55
CA THR A 272 0.56 -22.26 -6.24
C THR A 272 0.47 -21.00 -5.41
N TRP A 273 1.61 -20.37 -5.14
CA TRP A 273 1.66 -19.10 -4.41
C TRP A 273 2.74 -18.19 -4.98
N PRO A 274 2.55 -16.86 -4.93
CA PRO A 274 3.61 -15.93 -5.21
C PRO A 274 4.68 -16.04 -4.13
N SER A 275 5.94 -15.95 -4.52
CA SER A 275 7.08 -16.20 -3.65
C SER A 275 8.19 -15.18 -3.86
N VAL A 276 9.06 -15.00 -2.87
CA VAL A 276 10.25 -14.13 -3.00
C VAL A 276 11.49 -15.00 -3.23
N PRO A 277 12.25 -14.81 -4.32
CA PRO A 277 13.47 -15.55 -4.57
C PRO A 277 14.42 -15.56 -3.36
N GLY A 278 14.93 -16.74 -3.01
CA GLY A 278 15.81 -16.96 -1.86
C GLY A 278 15.11 -17.16 -0.52
N ARG A 279 13.80 -16.89 -0.41
CA ARG A 279 13.03 -17.04 0.83
C ARG A 279 12.57 -18.48 1.03
N TRP A 280 12.58 -18.93 2.29
CA TRP A 280 12.13 -20.26 2.67
C TRP A 280 10.66 -20.28 3.08
N TYR A 281 9.93 -21.29 2.61
CA TYR A 281 8.52 -21.50 2.86
C TYR A 281 8.29 -22.90 3.45
N ASN A 282 7.43 -22.96 4.47
CA ASN A 282 6.92 -24.19 5.08
C ASN A 282 5.54 -24.51 4.50
N ILE A 283 5.42 -25.64 3.81
CA ILE A 283 4.12 -26.18 3.41
C ILE A 283 3.62 -27.04 4.56
N GLN A 284 2.42 -26.72 5.05
CA GLN A 284 1.87 -27.35 6.23
C GLN A 284 0.50 -27.96 5.94
N ILE A 285 0.21 -29.05 6.63
CA ILE A 285 -1.04 -29.80 6.54
C ILE A 285 -1.73 -29.85 7.91
N SER A 286 -3.06 -29.86 7.91
CA SER A 286 -3.88 -30.07 9.10
C SER A 286 -5.15 -30.85 8.75
N THR A 287 -5.66 -31.67 9.66
CA THR A 287 -6.98 -32.32 9.51
C THR A 287 -8.08 -31.62 10.32
N ASN A 288 -7.73 -30.63 11.14
CA ASN A 288 -8.62 -30.01 12.13
C ASN A 288 -8.44 -28.48 12.30
N LEU A 289 -7.70 -27.84 11.40
CA LEU A 289 -7.35 -26.41 11.38
C LEU A 289 -6.54 -25.89 12.60
N SER A 290 -6.25 -26.73 13.59
CA SER A 290 -5.62 -26.32 14.85
C SER A 290 -4.24 -26.93 15.03
N SER A 291 -4.07 -28.21 14.66
CA SER A 291 -2.79 -28.91 14.69
C SER A 291 -2.20 -28.93 13.29
N TRP A 292 -1.03 -28.31 13.11
CA TRP A 292 -0.35 -28.18 11.83
C TRP A 292 1.00 -28.90 11.85
N SER A 293 1.30 -29.67 10.82
CA SER A 293 2.61 -30.29 10.61
C SER A 293 3.21 -29.82 9.28
N THR A 294 4.53 -29.59 9.25
CA THR A 294 5.23 -29.26 8.01
C THR A 294 5.48 -30.52 7.20
N ILE A 295 5.03 -30.53 5.95
CA ILE A 295 5.23 -31.64 5.01
C ILE A 295 6.39 -31.41 4.06
N GLN A 296 6.75 -30.15 3.79
CA GLN A 296 7.86 -29.80 2.93
C GLN A 296 8.35 -28.38 3.25
N GLN A 297 9.67 -28.19 3.13
CA GLN A 297 10.28 -26.86 3.09
C GLN A 297 10.81 -26.59 1.69
N ILE A 298 10.53 -25.41 1.14
CA ILE A 298 10.97 -25.01 -0.20
C ILE A 298 11.61 -23.64 -0.13
N GLN A 299 12.82 -23.52 -0.68
CA GLN A 299 13.39 -22.22 -0.99
C GLN A 299 12.87 -21.78 -2.35
N ALA A 300 12.22 -20.62 -2.40
CA ALA A 300 11.70 -20.08 -3.65
C ALA A 300 12.84 -19.67 -4.58
N LEU A 301 12.73 -20.05 -5.84
CA LEU A 301 13.71 -19.71 -6.89
C LEU A 301 13.23 -18.55 -7.78
N GLY A 302 11.93 -18.24 -7.74
CA GLY A 302 11.30 -17.22 -8.57
C GLY A 302 10.18 -16.51 -7.83
N ASN A 303 9.43 -15.71 -8.60
CA ASN A 303 8.33 -14.90 -8.07
C ASN A 303 7.04 -15.70 -7.85
N GLU A 304 7.02 -16.97 -8.24
CA GLU A 304 5.94 -17.93 -8.02
C GLU A 304 6.56 -19.29 -7.70
N THR A 305 5.97 -20.01 -6.75
CA THR A 305 6.35 -21.36 -6.38
C THR A 305 5.11 -22.26 -6.46
N THR A 306 5.32 -23.48 -6.96
CA THR A 306 4.29 -24.52 -6.98
C THR A 306 4.72 -25.72 -6.17
N PHE A 307 3.76 -26.41 -5.57
CA PHE A 307 3.97 -27.66 -4.86
C PHE A 307 2.85 -28.65 -5.16
N GLN A 308 3.23 -29.81 -5.68
CA GLN A 308 2.34 -30.94 -5.86
C GLN A 308 2.19 -31.67 -4.53
N VAL A 309 0.98 -31.65 -4.00
CA VAL A 309 0.65 -32.33 -2.75
C VAL A 309 0.69 -33.84 -2.99
N PRO A 310 1.46 -34.60 -2.18
CA PRO A 310 1.45 -36.05 -2.25
C PRO A 310 0.04 -36.61 -2.06
N ALA A 311 -0.31 -37.65 -2.81
CA ALA A 311 -1.61 -38.30 -2.68
C ALA A 311 -1.85 -38.75 -1.23
N SER A 312 -2.99 -38.34 -0.67
CA SER A 312 -3.42 -38.64 0.69
C SER A 312 -4.90 -39.02 0.69
N GLU A 313 -5.25 -40.06 1.44
CA GLU A 313 -6.66 -40.50 1.60
C GLU A 313 -7.45 -39.62 2.58
N ALA A 314 -6.78 -38.76 3.35
CA ALA A 314 -7.41 -37.90 4.35
C ALA A 314 -7.77 -36.53 3.75
N LYS A 315 -9.03 -36.10 3.96
CA LYS A 315 -9.42 -34.69 3.78
C LYS A 315 -8.56 -33.85 4.72
N ALA A 316 -7.86 -32.88 4.16
CA ALA A 316 -6.94 -32.03 4.90
C ALA A 316 -7.00 -30.59 4.40
N PHE A 317 -6.54 -29.69 5.25
CA PHE A 317 -6.30 -28.28 4.99
C PHE A 317 -4.82 -28.07 4.74
N TYR A 318 -4.49 -27.15 3.85
CA TYR A 318 -3.12 -26.78 3.51
C TYR A 318 -2.91 -25.30 3.75
N ARG A 319 -1.72 -24.94 4.18
CA ARG A 319 -1.26 -23.55 4.21
C ARG A 319 0.23 -23.49 3.89
N VAL A 320 0.66 -22.33 3.45
CA VAL A 320 2.08 -22.01 3.26
C VAL A 320 2.43 -20.89 4.23
N GLY A 321 3.48 -21.09 5.02
CA GLY A 321 3.99 -20.08 5.96
C GLY A 321 5.43 -19.72 5.63
N VAL A 322 5.81 -18.46 5.85
CA VAL A 322 7.21 -18.02 5.73
C VAL A 322 8.03 -18.60 6.87
N GLN A 323 9.24 -19.07 6.56
CA GLN A 323 10.21 -19.45 7.58
C GLN A 323 11.02 -18.22 8.02
N TYR A 324 11.04 -17.98 9.33
CA TYR A 324 11.83 -16.94 9.98
C TYR A 324 13.24 -17.43 10.32
#